data_AF-A0A529PFQ6-F1
#
_entry.id   AF-A0A529PFQ6-F1
#
_cell.length_a   1.000
_cell.length_b   1.000
_cell.length_c   1.000
_cell.angle_alpha   90.00
_cell.angle_beta   90.00
_cell.angle_gamma   90.00
#
_symmetry.space_group_name_H-M   'P 1'
#
loop_
_entity.id
_entity.type
_entity.pdbx_description
1 polymer ?
#
loop_
_entity_poly.entity_id
_entity_poly.type
_entity_poly.pdbx_seq_one_letter_code
_entity_poly.pdbx_strand_id
1 'polypeptide(L)' 'MRLWRLSSLQYANAMDGGYGLLFDGRWNTVGHPVTYATTSPSLCILEKLVHVEDPALLPALAMVAYDVADEIPASH' A
#
# COMPACT_ATOMS: atom_id res chain seq x y z
N MET A 1 -0.09 6.38 -15.36
CA MET A 1 0.90 6.72 -14.31
C MET A 1 1.38 5.48 -13.58
N ARG A 2 2.51 5.58 -12.87
CA ARG A 2 3.08 4.48 -12.08
C ARG A 2 2.98 4.75 -10.59
N LEU A 3 2.42 3.79 -9.86
CA LEU A 3 2.29 3.81 -8.41
C LEU A 3 3.10 2.68 -7.77
N TRP A 4 3.41 2.85 -6.50
CA TRP A 4 4.27 1.94 -5.75
C TRP A 4 3.64 1.57 -4.40
N ARG A 5 3.78 0.33 -3.99
CA ARG A 5 3.35 -0.16 -2.67
C ARG A 5 4.44 -1.03 -2.07
N LEU A 6 4.81 -0.77 -0.82
CA LEU A 6 5.64 -1.66 -0.02
C LEU A 6 4.74 -2.58 0.79
N SER A 7 4.79 -3.88 0.51
CA SER A 7 3.97 -4.90 1.17
C SER A 7 4.85 -5.96 1.81
N SER A 8 4.35 -6.70 2.81
CA SER A 8 4.98 -7.96 3.19
C SER A 8 4.91 -8.94 2.02
N LEU A 9 5.94 -9.77 1.85
CA LEU A 9 6.08 -10.67 0.71
C LEU A 9 4.84 -11.58 0.53
N GLN A 10 4.25 -12.05 1.64
CA GLN A 10 3.02 -12.87 1.64
C GLN A 10 1.81 -12.20 0.97
N TYR A 11 1.76 -10.86 0.97
CA TYR A 11 0.65 -10.06 0.43
C TYR A 11 1.08 -9.21 -0.78
N ALA A 12 2.22 -9.50 -1.41
CA ALA A 12 2.73 -8.70 -2.52
C ALA A 12 1.73 -8.62 -3.68
N ASN A 13 1.08 -9.74 -4.00
CA ASN A 13 0.14 -9.87 -5.10
C ASN A 13 -1.35 -9.67 -4.71
N ALA A 14 -1.64 -9.38 -3.43
CA ALA A 14 -3.02 -9.19 -2.97
C ALA A 14 -3.53 -7.78 -3.30
N MET A 15 -4.72 -7.70 -3.90
CA MET A 15 -5.45 -6.45 -4.22
C MET A 15 -6.94 -6.55 -3.85
N ASP A 16 -7.24 -7.31 -2.80
CA ASP A 16 -8.59 -7.59 -2.28
C ASP A 16 -9.08 -6.55 -1.25
N GLY A 17 -8.41 -5.40 -1.16
CA GLY A 17 -8.66 -4.37 -0.15
C GLY A 17 -7.90 -4.58 1.17
N GLY A 18 -7.38 -5.78 1.41
CA GLY A 18 -6.41 -6.11 2.44
C GLY A 18 -6.62 -5.43 3.81
N TYR A 19 -5.58 -4.71 4.26
CA TYR A 19 -5.44 -4.10 5.59
C TYR A 19 -6.62 -3.20 5.99
N GLY A 20 -7.25 -2.50 5.04
CA GLY A 20 -8.36 -1.57 5.32
C GLY A 20 -9.65 -2.24 5.82
N LEU A 21 -9.83 -3.52 5.51
CA LEU A 21 -10.97 -4.29 6.02
C LEU A 21 -10.80 -4.64 7.51
N LEU A 22 -9.57 -4.67 8.00
CA LEU A 22 -9.25 -5.17 9.35
C LEU A 22 -8.77 -4.07 10.31
N PHE A 23 -8.26 -2.95 9.79
CA PHE A 23 -7.62 -1.91 10.60
C PHE A 23 -7.91 -0.49 10.09
N ASP A 24 -7.94 0.45 11.02
CA ASP A 24 -7.96 1.89 10.72
C ASP A 24 -6.61 2.34 10.14
N GLY A 25 -6.65 3.38 9.32
CA GLY A 25 -5.48 4.07 8.79
C GLY A 25 -5.66 5.58 8.83
N ARG A 26 -4.66 6.33 8.35
CA ARG A 26 -4.75 7.81 8.32
C ARG A 26 -5.95 8.30 7.49
N TRP A 27 -6.33 7.55 6.45
CA TRP A 27 -7.33 7.97 5.46
C TRP A 27 -8.52 6.98 5.33
N ASN A 28 -8.63 5.98 6.21
CA ASN A 28 -9.74 5.03 6.21
C ASN A 28 -10.11 4.61 7.63
N THR A 29 -11.37 4.24 7.82
CA THR A 29 -11.82 3.44 8.97
C THR A 29 -11.93 1.97 8.59
N VAL A 30 -11.90 1.09 9.58
CA VAL A 30 -12.04 -0.35 9.45
C VAL A 30 -13.34 -0.73 8.73
N GLY A 31 -13.29 -1.77 7.90
CA GLY A 31 -14.42 -2.29 7.14
C GLY A 31 -14.53 -1.76 5.71
N HIS A 32 -13.62 -0.87 5.29
CA HIS A 32 -13.59 -0.34 3.93
C HIS A 32 -12.33 -0.84 3.19
N PRO A 33 -12.48 -1.49 2.01
CA PRO A 33 -11.33 -1.96 1.25
C PRO A 33 -10.51 -0.77 0.74
N VAL A 34 -9.23 -0.71 1.11
CA VAL A 34 -8.31 0.35 0.65
C VAL A 34 -6.91 -0.19 0.46
N THR A 35 -6.25 0.24 -0.61
CA THR A 35 -4.82 -0.02 -0.85
C THR A 35 -4.06 1.29 -0.88
N TYR A 36 -3.12 1.45 0.06
CA TYR A 36 -2.19 2.57 0.05
C TYR A 36 -1.09 2.35 -0.98
N ALA A 37 -0.86 3.36 -1.80
CA ALA A 37 0.23 3.43 -2.75
C ALA A 37 0.80 4.85 -2.79
N THR A 38 2.03 4.98 -3.26
CA THR A 38 2.75 6.25 -3.39
C THR A 38 3.20 6.44 -4.83
N THR A 39 3.69 7.64 -5.16
CA THR A 39 4.22 7.97 -6.49
C THR A 39 5.70 7.65 -6.67
N SER A 40 6.40 7.20 -5.61
CA SER A 40 7.81 6.82 -5.68
C SER A 40 8.18 5.69 -4.69
N PRO A 41 9.14 4.80 -5.05
CA PRO A 41 9.59 3.74 -4.15
C PRO A 41 10.15 4.25 -2.82
N SER A 42 10.89 5.35 -2.86
CA SER A 42 11.48 5.98 -1.67
C SER A 42 10.42 6.45 -0.68
N LEU A 43 9.28 6.95 -1.17
CA LEU A 43 8.18 7.36 -0.30
C LEU A 43 7.50 6.16 0.37
N CYS A 44 7.39 5.00 -0.28
CA CYS A 44 6.89 3.80 0.40
C CYS A 44 7.78 3.41 1.59
N ILE A 45 9.09 3.50 1.42
CA ILE A 45 10.06 3.19 2.49
C ILE A 45 9.92 4.21 3.62
N LEU A 46 9.84 5.50 3.31
CA LEU A 46 9.68 6.55 4.32
C LEU A 46 8.40 6.34 5.15
N GLU A 47 7.25 6.13 4.49
CA GLU A 47 5.97 5.85 5.16
C GLU A 47 6.07 4.62 6.07
N LYS A 48 6.84 3.59 5.69
CA LYS A 48 7.03 2.43 6.55
C LYS A 48 7.92 2.74 7.75
N LEU A 49 9.04 3.42 7.55
CA LEU A 49 10.02 3.71 8.59
C LEU A 49 9.52 4.68 9.65
N VAL A 50 8.64 5.63 9.31
CA VAL A 50 8.04 6.53 10.31
C VAL A 50 7.05 5.83 11.25
N HIS A 51 6.57 4.64 10.87
CA HIS A 51 5.60 3.84 11.62
C HIS A 51 6.20 2.60 12.27
N VAL A 52 7.53 2.41 12.19
CA VAL A 52 8.22 1.22 12.69
C VAL A 52 9.26 1.63 13.72
N GLU A 53 9.09 1.13 14.94
CA GLU A 53 10.05 1.38 16.03
C GLU A 53 11.37 0.62 15.82
N ASP A 54 11.29 -0.66 15.40
CA ASP A 54 12.44 -1.50 15.09
C ASP A 54 12.35 -2.10 13.68
N PRO A 55 13.11 -1.57 12.71
CA PRO A 55 13.15 -2.09 11.34
C PRO A 55 13.62 -3.54 11.23
N ALA A 56 14.37 -4.07 12.21
CA ALA A 56 14.85 -5.45 12.18
C ALA A 56 13.72 -6.48 12.37
N LEU A 57 12.59 -6.06 12.92
CA LEU A 57 11.40 -6.90 13.11
C LEU A 57 10.47 -6.94 11.89
N LEU A 58 10.80 -6.22 10.82
CA LEU A 58 10.00 -6.24 9.61
C LEU A 58 10.05 -7.61 8.92
N PRO A 59 8.91 -8.12 8.43
CA PRO A 59 8.93 -9.32 7.61
C PRO A 59 9.67 -9.03 6.29
N ALA A 60 9.99 -10.08 5.53
CA ALA A 60 10.44 -9.89 4.15
C ALA A 60 9.44 -9.01 3.39
N LEU A 61 9.93 -7.91 2.80
CA LEU A 61 9.11 -6.93 2.10
C LEU A 61 9.31 -7.05 0.59
N ALA A 62 8.26 -6.69 -0.16
CA ALA A 62 8.27 -6.58 -1.60
C ALA A 62 7.85 -5.17 -2.01
N MET A 63 8.62 -4.57 -2.93
CA MET A 63 8.24 -3.35 -3.62
C MET A 63 7.40 -3.73 -4.85
N VAL A 64 6.13 -3.37 -4.83
CA VAL A 64 5.18 -3.68 -5.90
C VAL A 64 4.94 -2.42 -6.71
N ALA A 65 5.02 -2.53 -8.03
CA ALA A 65 4.69 -1.46 -8.96
C ALA A 65 3.34 -1.72 -9.61
N TYR A 66 2.53 -0.67 -9.74
CA TYR A 66 1.27 -0.69 -10.48
C TYR A 66 1.34 0.31 -11.62
N ASP A 67 1.08 -0.18 -12.83
CA ASP A 67 0.83 0.68 -13.97
C ASP A 67 -0.69 0.94 -14.01
N VAL A 68 -1.07 2.21 -13.83
CA VAL A 68 -2.45 2.68 -13.79
C VAL A 68 -2.68 3.56 -15.00
N ALA A 69 -3.82 3.44 -15.68
CA ALA A 69 -4.18 4.35 -16.75
C ALA A 69 -4.24 5.79 -16.23
N ASP A 70 -3.79 6.76 -17.03
CA ASP A 70 -3.89 8.18 -16.65
C ASP A 70 -5.35 8.67 -16.64
N GLU A 71 -6.19 8.01 -17.42
CA GLU A 71 -7.62 8.26 -17.49
C GLU A 71 -8.37 7.15 -16.75
N ILE A 72 -9.17 7.53 -15.75
CA ILE A 72 -10.13 6.65 -15.12
C ILE A 72 -11.46 6.89 -15.81
N PRO A 73 -12.10 5.87 -16.44
CA PRO A 73 -13.42 6.03 -16.99
C PRO A 73 -14.37 6.51 -15.90
N ALA A 74 -15.10 7.59 -16.15
CA ALA A 74 -16.17 8.01 -15.26
C ALA A 74 -17.19 6.86 -15.18
N SER A 75 -17.31 6.24 -14.01
CA SER A 75 -18.39 5.30 -13.73
C SER A 75 -19.70 6.10 -13.67
N HIS A 76 -20.53 5.96 -14.69
CA HIS A 76 -21.93 6.40 -14.68
C HIS A 76 -22.76 5.58 -13.71
#